data_AF-A0A7K3YH00-F1
#
_entry.id   AF-A0A7K3YH00-F1
#
_cell.length_a   1.000
_cell.length_b   1.000
_cell.length_c   1.000
_cell.angle_alpha   90.00
_cell.angle_beta   90.00
_cell.angle_gamma   90.00
#
_symmetry.space_group_name_H-M   'P 1'
#
loop_
_entity.id
_entity.type
_entity.pdbx_description
1 polymer ?
#
loop_
_entity_poly.entity_id
_entity_poly.type
_entity_poly.pdbx_seq_one_letter_code
_entity_poly.pdbx_strand_id
1 'polypeptide(L)'
;FLIEVMGREAGFLALESGIAGGAEELIIPEEETSIARISEHIRDGFTHGKKSAIVVVAEGKKPGASFELAREIGGHLGLDPRVVVLGHLQRGGRPTLRDRVLGSRLGVAAVEALLEGRGGCMLGEVGGDLQCAPLEETWQKKKPLNEDLVRIFSFLSE
;
A
#
# COMPACT_ATOMS: atom_id res chain seq x y z
N PHE A 1 12.36 10.54 -6.09
CA PHE A 1 11.55 10.86 -4.92
C PHE A 1 11.29 9.56 -4.17
N LEU A 2 11.39 9.58 -2.85
CA LEU A 2 10.90 8.51 -1.99
C LEU A 2 9.65 9.04 -1.28
N ILE A 3 8.54 8.33 -1.39
CA ILE A 3 7.25 8.72 -0.80
C ILE A 3 6.87 7.68 0.25
N GLU A 4 6.93 8.05 1.52
CA GLU A 4 6.52 7.18 2.62
C GLU A 4 5.01 7.25 2.84
N VAL A 5 4.34 6.12 2.65
CA VAL A 5 2.89 5.92 2.85
C VAL A 5 2.64 5.10 4.11
N MET A 6 1.45 5.26 4.70
CA MET A 6 1.05 4.40 5.82
C MET A 6 0.80 2.98 5.32
N GLY A 7 0.67 2.04 6.25
CA GLY A 7 0.38 0.65 5.91
C GLY A 7 0.80 -0.32 7.01
N ARG A 8 1.60 0.14 7.96
CA ARG A 8 2.13 -0.66 9.06
C ARG A 8 2.81 -1.91 8.52
N GLU A 9 2.23 -3.10 8.75
CA GLU A 9 2.77 -4.38 8.29
C GLU A 9 2.17 -4.86 6.96
N ALA A 10 1.47 -3.99 6.21
CA ALA A 10 0.85 -4.31 4.94
C ALA A 10 1.18 -3.27 3.85
N GLY A 11 1.50 -3.76 2.66
CA GLY A 11 1.89 -2.98 1.48
C GLY A 11 0.73 -2.51 0.60
N PHE A 12 -0.53 -2.71 0.99
CA PHE A 12 -1.69 -2.42 0.12
C PHE A 12 -1.74 -0.97 -0.38
N LEU A 13 -1.51 0.00 0.51
CA LEU A 13 -1.51 1.42 0.13
C LEU A 13 -0.34 1.74 -0.80
N ALA A 14 0.85 1.18 -0.53
CA ALA A 14 2.02 1.38 -1.38
C ALA A 14 1.80 0.79 -2.79
N LEU A 15 1.24 -0.41 -2.89
CA LEU A 15 0.94 -1.06 -4.17
C LEU A 15 -0.06 -0.25 -5.00
N GLU A 16 -1.23 0.06 -4.44
CA GLU A 16 -2.27 0.77 -5.19
C GLU A 16 -1.87 2.21 -5.53
N SER A 17 -1.21 2.93 -4.60
CA SER A 17 -0.72 4.28 -4.87
C SER A 17 0.46 4.29 -5.84
N GLY A 18 1.32 3.27 -5.82
CA GLY A 18 2.41 3.10 -6.78
C GLY A 18 1.90 2.87 -8.19
N ILE A 19 0.91 1.99 -8.37
CA ILE A 19 0.25 1.79 -9.68
C ILE A 19 -0.39 3.09 -10.15
N ALA A 20 -1.19 3.74 -9.31
CA ALA A 20 -1.91 4.95 -9.68
C ALA A 20 -0.98 6.16 -9.94
N GLY A 21 0.14 6.22 -9.22
CA GLY A 21 1.14 7.30 -9.31
C GLY A 21 2.25 7.06 -10.32
N GLY A 22 2.31 5.88 -10.96
CA GLY A 22 3.39 5.51 -11.88
C GLY A 22 4.74 5.41 -11.18
N ALA A 23 4.79 4.77 -10.01
CA ALA A 23 6.03 4.52 -9.30
C ALA A 23 6.88 3.47 -10.02
N GLU A 24 8.19 3.72 -10.10
CA GLU A 24 9.16 2.78 -10.66
C GLU A 24 9.45 1.62 -9.70
N GLU A 25 9.40 1.88 -8.39
CA GLU A 25 9.69 0.85 -7.39
C GLU A 25 8.81 0.96 -6.14
N LEU A 26 8.60 -0.21 -5.52
CA LEU A 26 7.91 -0.36 -4.24
C LEU A 26 8.85 -0.94 -3.20
N ILE A 27 8.76 -0.44 -1.97
CA ILE A 27 9.37 -1.06 -0.80
C ILE A 27 8.25 -1.42 0.16
N ILE A 28 7.92 -2.70 0.25
CA ILE A 28 6.75 -3.22 0.99
C ILE A 28 7.12 -4.42 1.87
N PRO A 29 6.40 -4.65 3.00
CA PRO A 29 6.71 -5.74 3.93
C PRO A 29 6.59 -7.15 3.34
N GLU A 30 5.77 -7.32 2.31
CA GLU A 30 5.49 -8.62 1.69
C GLU A 30 6.58 -9.10 0.72
N GLU A 31 7.50 -8.22 0.31
CA GLU A 31 8.56 -8.52 -0.66
C GLU A 31 9.92 -8.05 -0.14
N GLU A 32 10.92 -8.93 -0.21
CA GLU A 32 12.28 -8.59 0.16
C GLU A 32 13.01 -7.96 -1.04
N THR A 33 13.18 -6.65 -1.00
CA THR A 33 13.84 -5.89 -2.08
C THR A 33 15.20 -5.38 -1.64
N SER A 34 16.24 -5.61 -2.45
CA SER A 34 17.58 -5.08 -2.19
C SER A 34 17.75 -3.68 -2.78
N ILE A 35 18.49 -2.84 -2.07
CA ILE A 35 18.83 -1.48 -2.52
C ILE A 35 19.61 -1.49 -3.83
N ALA A 36 20.44 -2.51 -4.04
CA ALA A 36 21.17 -2.69 -5.29
C ALA A 36 20.20 -2.85 -6.47
N ARG A 37 19.21 -3.76 -6.36
CA ARG A 37 18.21 -3.99 -7.41
C ARG A 37 17.39 -2.74 -7.72
N ILE A 38 16.91 -2.05 -6.68
CA ILE A 38 16.16 -0.78 -6.83
C ILE A 38 17.01 0.24 -7.57
N SER A 39 18.29 0.36 -7.19
CA SER A 39 19.21 1.31 -7.83
C SER A 39 19.48 0.95 -9.29
N GLU A 40 19.63 -0.32 -9.63
CA GLU A 40 19.79 -0.77 -11.01
C GLU A 40 18.57 -0.44 -11.85
N HIS A 41 17.37 -0.78 -11.37
CA HIS A 41 16.14 -0.50 -12.10
C HIS A 41 15.91 1.00 -12.34
N ILE A 42 16.17 1.84 -11.33
CA ILE A 42 16.11 3.30 -11.47
C ILE A 42 17.15 3.81 -12.49
N ARG A 43 18.37 3.27 -12.45
CA ARG A 43 19.44 3.64 -13.39
C ARG A 43 19.03 3.30 -14.82
N ASP A 44 18.48 2.11 -15.04
CA ASP A 44 17.98 1.68 -16.34
C ASP A 44 16.82 2.56 -16.81
N GLY A 45 15.92 2.97 -15.93
CA GLY A 45 14.90 3.97 -16.26
C GLY A 45 15.50 5.27 -16.83
N PHE A 46 16.57 5.78 -16.23
CA PHE A 46 17.26 6.97 -16.72
C PHE A 46 17.99 6.75 -18.05
N THR A 47 18.55 5.56 -18.30
CA THR A 47 19.18 5.26 -19.61
C THR A 47 18.15 5.20 -20.73
N HIS A 48 16.91 4.85 -20.43
CA HIS A 48 15.77 4.88 -21.35
C HIS A 48 15.05 6.24 -21.43
N GLY A 49 15.62 7.28 -20.82
CA GLY A 49 15.15 8.66 -20.96
C GLY A 49 14.10 9.12 -19.95
N LYS A 50 13.79 8.34 -18.90
CA LYS A 50 13.01 8.86 -17.76
C LYS A 50 13.76 10.06 -17.15
N LYS A 51 13.03 11.06 -16.66
CA LYS A 51 13.60 12.31 -16.09
C LYS A 51 13.57 12.34 -14.56
N SER A 52 12.76 11.48 -13.98
CA SER A 52 12.57 11.32 -12.55
C SER A 52 12.27 9.87 -12.26
N ALA A 53 12.48 9.46 -11.01
CA ALA A 53 12.00 8.20 -10.48
C ALA A 53 11.29 8.46 -9.14
N ILE A 54 10.25 7.68 -8.88
CA ILE A 54 9.39 7.65 -7.71
C ILE A 54 9.50 6.25 -7.12
N VAL A 55 9.87 6.19 -5.84
CA VAL A 55 9.85 4.97 -5.04
C VAL A 55 8.82 5.17 -3.95
N VAL A 56 7.82 4.29 -3.90
CA VAL A 56 6.80 4.33 -2.82
C VAL A 56 7.21 3.35 -1.74
N VAL A 57 7.26 3.83 -0.51
CA VAL A 57 7.78 3.08 0.65
C VAL A 57 6.66 2.94 1.67
N ALA A 58 6.28 1.71 2.02
CA ALA A 58 5.40 1.48 3.15
C ALA A 58 6.14 1.75 4.48
N GLU A 59 5.51 2.46 5.42
CA GLU A 59 6.13 2.87 6.69
C GLU A 59 6.72 1.71 7.52
N GLY A 60 6.22 0.49 7.35
CA GLY A 60 6.71 -0.68 8.07
C GLY A 60 6.53 -0.56 9.59
N LYS A 61 7.48 -1.16 10.32
CA LYS A 61 7.53 -1.10 11.80
C LYS A 61 8.20 0.17 12.33
N LYS A 62 8.95 0.89 11.51
CA LYS A 62 9.76 2.06 11.91
C LYS A 62 9.49 3.22 10.93
N PRO A 63 8.57 4.14 11.27
CA PRO A 63 8.35 5.35 10.48
C PRO A 63 9.65 6.14 10.28
N GLY A 64 9.81 6.76 9.11
CA GLY A 64 11.01 7.52 8.75
C GLY A 64 12.19 6.68 8.26
N ALA A 65 12.04 5.37 8.09
CA ALA A 65 13.05 4.52 7.45
C ALA A 65 13.42 5.01 6.03
N SER A 66 12.51 5.74 5.37
CA SER A 66 12.72 6.32 4.04
C SER A 66 13.91 7.26 3.94
N PHE A 67 14.33 7.91 5.03
CA PHE A 67 15.52 8.78 5.02
C PHE A 67 16.83 7.99 4.93
N GLU A 68 16.90 6.85 5.59
CA GLU A 68 18.06 5.93 5.51
C GLU A 68 18.12 5.34 4.09
N LEU A 69 16.98 4.83 3.59
CA LEU A 69 16.84 4.30 2.23
C LEU A 69 17.23 5.32 1.14
N ALA A 70 16.78 6.57 1.28
CA ALA A 70 17.13 7.63 0.34
C ALA A 70 18.64 7.90 0.28
N ARG A 71 19.33 7.83 1.43
CA ARG A 71 20.77 8.03 1.48
C ARG A 71 21.52 6.90 0.78
N GLU A 72 21.09 5.66 1.00
CA GLU A 72 21.72 4.47 0.40
C GLU A 72 21.50 4.45 -1.12
N ILE A 73 20.25 4.62 -1.57
CA ILE A 73 19.90 4.70 -3.00
C ILE A 73 20.62 5.89 -3.66
N GLY A 74 20.61 7.06 -3.02
CA GLY A 74 21.30 8.26 -3.50
C GLY A 74 22.80 8.03 -3.67
N GLY A 75 23.45 7.34 -2.71
CA GLY A 75 24.85 6.98 -2.78
C GLY A 75 25.18 6.05 -3.95
N HIS A 76 24.34 5.05 -4.22
CA HIS A 76 24.51 4.14 -5.35
C HIS A 76 24.36 4.83 -6.72
N LEU A 77 23.45 5.80 -6.80
CA LEU A 77 23.12 6.49 -8.04
C LEU A 77 23.93 7.77 -8.27
N GLY A 78 24.60 8.31 -7.25
CA GLY A 78 25.22 9.63 -7.30
C GLY A 78 24.18 10.76 -7.39
N LEU A 79 23.00 10.55 -6.80
CA LEU A 79 21.88 11.49 -6.83
C LEU A 79 21.56 12.00 -5.43
N ASP A 80 20.77 13.08 -5.35
CA ASP A 80 20.22 13.63 -4.09
C ASP A 80 18.69 13.39 -4.06
N PRO A 81 18.21 12.25 -3.52
CA PRO A 81 16.78 11.95 -3.51
C PRO A 81 16.03 12.83 -2.50
N ARG A 82 14.83 13.26 -2.90
CA ARG A 82 13.88 13.93 -2.00
C ARG A 82 12.98 12.91 -1.32
N VAL A 83 12.82 13.02 -0.01
CA VAL A 83 11.93 12.19 0.82
C VAL A 83 10.69 12.99 1.19
N VAL A 84 9.52 12.40 1.03
CA VAL A 84 8.24 12.94 1.49
C VAL A 84 7.58 11.92 2.40
N VAL A 85 7.37 12.28 3.67
CA VAL A 85 6.63 11.44 4.62
C VAL A 85 5.22 12.01 4.76
N LEU A 86 4.23 11.28 4.23
CA LEU A 86 2.84 11.75 4.26
C LEU A 86 2.24 11.64 5.67
N GLY A 87 2.59 10.58 6.40
CA GLY A 87 2.13 10.34 7.77
C GLY A 87 0.60 10.42 7.92
N HIS A 88 0.14 11.05 9.00
CA HIS A 88 -1.25 11.08 9.44
C HIS A 88 -2.21 11.81 8.49
N LEU A 89 -1.71 12.54 7.49
CA LEU A 89 -2.56 13.16 6.46
C LEU A 89 -3.47 12.13 5.79
N GLN A 90 -2.97 10.89 5.62
CA GLN A 90 -3.68 9.77 5.00
C GLN A 90 -4.89 9.26 5.82
N ARG A 91 -4.99 9.62 7.10
CA ARG A 91 -6.13 9.25 7.97
C ARG A 91 -7.22 10.32 8.03
N GLY A 92 -6.95 11.50 7.49
CA GLY A 92 -7.88 12.62 7.46
C GLY A 92 -8.54 12.79 6.09
N GLY A 93 -9.37 13.82 5.97
CA GLY A 93 -10.07 14.15 4.73
C GLY A 93 -11.51 13.64 4.67
N ARG A 94 -12.23 14.05 3.62
CA ARG A 94 -13.62 13.61 3.41
C ARG A 94 -13.60 12.24 2.73
N PRO A 95 -14.34 11.24 3.23
CA PRO A 95 -14.36 9.91 2.63
C PRO A 95 -14.87 9.96 1.19
N THR A 96 -14.37 9.05 0.35
CA THR A 96 -14.74 8.95 -1.07
C THR A 96 -16.16 8.39 -1.24
N LEU A 97 -16.67 8.36 -2.48
CA LEU A 97 -17.94 7.69 -2.79
C LEU A 97 -17.92 6.23 -2.33
N ARG A 98 -16.84 5.49 -2.64
CA ARG A 98 -16.70 4.08 -2.28
C ARG A 98 -16.74 3.89 -0.77
N ASP A 99 -15.96 4.67 -0.02
CA ASP A 99 -15.91 4.56 1.45
C ASP A 99 -17.26 4.87 2.09
N ARG A 100 -17.99 5.87 1.60
CA ARG A 100 -19.32 6.23 2.13
C ARG A 100 -20.35 5.14 1.87
N VAL A 101 -20.40 4.63 0.64
CA VAL A 101 -21.34 3.56 0.26
C VAL A 101 -21.01 2.29 1.03
N LEU A 102 -19.75 1.88 1.08
CA LEU A 102 -19.30 0.70 1.83
C LEU A 102 -19.60 0.84 3.33
N GLY A 103 -19.25 1.97 3.95
CA GLY A 103 -19.55 2.22 5.36
C GLY A 103 -21.05 2.17 5.68
N SER A 104 -21.89 2.70 4.78
CA SER A 104 -23.35 2.61 4.93
C SER A 104 -23.85 1.16 4.83
N ARG A 105 -23.38 0.41 3.82
CA ARG A 105 -23.72 -1.00 3.62
C ARG A 105 -23.34 -1.85 4.84
N LEU A 106 -22.11 -1.69 5.35
CA LEU A 106 -21.62 -2.42 6.52
C LEU A 106 -22.38 -2.05 7.79
N GLY A 107 -22.71 -0.77 7.97
CA GLY A 107 -23.48 -0.30 9.14
C GLY A 107 -24.89 -0.91 9.19
N VAL A 108 -25.60 -0.91 8.07
CA VAL A 108 -26.93 -1.54 7.98
C VAL A 108 -26.84 -3.05 8.21
N ALA A 109 -25.91 -3.73 7.52
CA ALA A 109 -25.73 -5.18 7.66
C ALA A 109 -25.36 -5.61 9.09
N ALA A 110 -24.61 -4.78 9.82
CA ALA A 110 -24.30 -5.05 11.22
C ALA A 110 -25.55 -5.01 12.11
N VAL A 111 -26.46 -4.05 11.88
CA VAL A 111 -27.73 -3.96 12.63
C VAL A 111 -28.64 -5.14 12.27
N GLU A 112 -28.75 -5.49 10.99
CA GLU A 112 -29.55 -6.64 10.52
C GLU A 112 -29.04 -7.95 11.13
N ALA A 113 -27.73 -8.17 11.15
CA ALA A 113 -27.14 -9.35 11.78
C ALA A 113 -27.51 -9.45 13.28
N LEU A 114 -27.45 -8.35 14.02
CA LEU A 114 -27.83 -8.32 15.44
C LEU A 114 -29.33 -8.62 15.64
N LEU A 115 -30.20 -8.07 14.79
CA LEU A 115 -31.64 -8.34 14.85
C LEU A 115 -31.99 -9.82 14.57
N GLU A 116 -31.20 -10.48 13.73
CA GLU A 116 -31.31 -11.92 13.45
C GLU A 116 -30.65 -12.79 14.54
N GLY A 117 -30.14 -12.19 15.62
CA GLY A 117 -29.46 -12.90 16.70
C GLY A 117 -28.05 -13.38 16.34
N ARG A 118 -27.48 -12.89 15.23
CA ARG A 118 -26.10 -13.21 14.80
C ARG A 118 -25.14 -12.21 15.44
N GLY A 119 -24.25 -12.71 16.30
CA GLY A 119 -23.17 -11.96 16.93
C GLY A 119 -21.82 -12.65 16.76
N GLY A 120 -20.74 -11.98 17.20
CA GLY A 120 -19.39 -12.58 17.19
C GLY A 120 -18.73 -12.66 15.80
N CYS A 121 -19.21 -11.89 14.83
CA CYS A 121 -18.60 -11.80 13.49
C CYS A 121 -18.23 -10.36 13.10
N MET A 122 -17.26 -10.25 12.20
CA MET A 122 -16.91 -9.01 11.51
C MET A 122 -17.59 -8.99 10.14
N LEU A 123 -18.33 -7.91 9.87
CA LEU A 123 -18.91 -7.66 8.55
C LEU A 123 -17.81 -7.07 7.66
N GLY A 124 -17.73 -7.55 6.41
CA GLY A 124 -16.78 -7.08 5.42
C GLY A 124 -17.29 -7.27 4.00
N GLU A 125 -16.54 -6.78 3.03
CA GLU A 125 -16.82 -6.97 1.60
C GLU A 125 -15.76 -7.91 0.99
N VAL A 126 -16.22 -8.96 0.33
CA VAL A 126 -15.37 -9.93 -0.38
C VAL A 126 -15.98 -10.15 -1.76
N GLY A 127 -15.23 -9.81 -2.82
CA GLY A 127 -15.74 -9.90 -4.19
C GLY A 127 -16.88 -8.92 -4.52
N GLY A 128 -17.09 -7.87 -3.72
CA GLY A 128 -18.20 -6.92 -3.86
C GLY A 128 -19.45 -7.27 -3.03
N ASP A 129 -19.48 -8.48 -2.47
CA ASP A 129 -20.57 -8.98 -1.65
C ASP A 129 -20.27 -8.86 -0.16
N LEU A 130 -21.31 -8.58 0.61
CA LEU A 130 -21.21 -8.49 2.07
C LEU A 130 -21.10 -9.90 2.67
N GLN A 131 -20.11 -10.09 3.53
CA GLN A 131 -19.87 -11.34 4.24
C GLN A 131 -19.68 -11.09 5.73
N CYS A 132 -20.03 -12.08 6.54
CA CYS A 132 -19.87 -12.10 8.00
C CYS A 132 -18.83 -13.18 8.31
N ALA A 133 -17.63 -12.74 8.69
CA ALA A 133 -16.52 -13.62 9.04
C ALA A 133 -16.43 -13.77 10.57
N PRO A 134 -16.27 -14.97 11.13
CA PRO A 134 -16.05 -15.13 12.57
C PRO A 134 -14.91 -14.24 13.06
N LEU A 135 -15.11 -13.55 14.20
CA LEU A 135 -14.11 -12.59 14.69
C LEU A 135 -12.73 -13.23 14.85
N GLU A 136 -12.68 -14.48 15.32
CA GLU A 136 -11.45 -15.25 15.51
C GLU A 136 -10.57 -15.33 14.26
N GLU A 137 -11.18 -15.41 13.08
CA GLU A 137 -10.44 -15.49 11.83
C GLU A 137 -9.74 -14.16 11.47
N THR A 138 -10.26 -13.03 11.95
CA THR A 138 -9.84 -11.69 11.51
C THR A 138 -8.41 -11.32 11.94
N TRP A 139 -7.92 -11.92 13.03
CA TRP A 139 -6.53 -11.73 13.50
C TRP A 139 -5.65 -12.97 13.27
N GLN A 140 -6.24 -14.12 12.93
CA GLN A 140 -5.48 -15.34 12.62
C GLN A 140 -5.05 -15.38 11.16
N LYS A 141 -5.89 -14.89 10.25
CA LYS A 141 -5.61 -14.89 8.81
C LYS A 141 -4.98 -13.56 8.40
N LYS A 142 -3.91 -13.61 7.62
CA LYS A 142 -3.35 -12.44 6.93
C LYS A 142 -3.88 -12.40 5.51
N LYS A 143 -4.33 -11.22 5.07
CA LYS A 143 -4.72 -10.98 3.69
C LYS A 143 -3.45 -10.84 2.83
N PRO A 144 -3.27 -11.64 1.77
CA PRO A 144 -2.15 -11.45 0.85
C PRO A 144 -2.38 -10.22 -0.04
N LEU A 145 -1.31 -9.73 -0.67
CA LEU A 145 -1.43 -8.77 -1.77
C LEU A 145 -2.26 -9.38 -2.90
N ASN A 146 -2.95 -8.53 -3.66
CA ASN A 146 -3.64 -8.98 -4.86
C ASN A 146 -2.60 -9.26 -5.96
N GLU A 147 -2.44 -10.53 -6.32
CA GLU A 147 -1.47 -10.99 -7.32
C GLU A 147 -1.65 -10.31 -8.69
N ASP A 148 -2.89 -10.02 -9.10
CA ASP A 148 -3.15 -9.32 -10.35
C ASP A 148 -2.63 -7.87 -10.29
N LEU A 149 -2.77 -7.20 -9.15
CA LEU A 149 -2.24 -5.84 -8.96
C LEU A 149 -0.71 -5.85 -8.92
N VAL A 150 -0.09 -6.84 -8.28
CA VAL A 150 1.37 -7.01 -8.30
C VAL A 150 1.86 -7.23 -9.73
N ARG A 151 1.19 -8.10 -10.49
CA ARG A 151 1.50 -8.32 -11.91
C ARG A 151 1.30 -7.06 -12.77
N ILE A 152 0.23 -6.30 -12.55
CA ILE A 152 0.01 -5.02 -13.25
C ILE A 152 1.13 -4.05 -12.93
N PHE A 153 1.51 -3.92 -11.65
CA PHE A 153 2.59 -3.05 -11.24
C PHE A 153 3.90 -3.40 -11.95
N SER A 154 4.28 -4.68 -11.98
CA SER A 154 5.53 -5.12 -12.63
C SER A 154 5.60 -4.81 -14.12
N PHE A 155 4.46 -4.73 -14.83
CA PHE A 155 4.44 -4.35 -16.24
C PHE A 155 4.47 -2.83 -16.45
N LEU A 156 3.91 -2.06 -15.52
CA LEU A 156 3.81 -0.60 -15.65
C LEU A 156 5.05 0.14 -15.13
N SER A 157 5.87 -0.52 -14.30
CA SER A 157 7.05 0.09 -13.69
C SER A 157 8.33 0.02 -14.55
N GLU A 158 8.36 -0.84 -15.57
CA GLU A 158 9.48 -0.95 -16.54
C GLU A 158 9.76 0.37 -17.30
#